data_AF-A0A8C4DRJ6-F1
#
_entry.id   AF-A0A8C4DRJ6-F1
#
_cell.length_a   1.000
_cell.length_b   1.000
_cell.length_c   1.000
_cell.angle_alpha   90.00
_cell.angle_beta   90.00
_cell.angle_gamma   90.00
#
_symmetry.space_group_name_H-M   'P 1'
#
loop_
_entity.id
_entity.type
_entity.pdbx_description
1 polymer ?
#
loop_
_entity_poly.entity_id
_entity_poly.type
_entity_poly.pdbx_seq_one_letter_code
_entity_poly.pdbx_strand_id
1 'polypeptide(L)'
;MLNADTKLLKSHPTPLIVLVFHLLLTHFCRGQFQLIGSSQPIVATLGHDIILPCHLDPAEDASGLTLEWTRADLNPRFVHVWRDGQELESKKHPSFEGRTSLFIDELKLGNISLKVSKVKIGDQGTYRCFIPSPGKQSSVQLVVAAVFSPVLSLAGIDKDTSGVVLQCESKGWYPEPEVVWLDGEGNLLSAGPTETVRGPDDLYTVSSRVTVEKRHSNNFTCRVQQKNINQTRETHIYISDDFFEVQSSSFTLTVGLAVSLAVCILLILLLVFFVWKWRQNIIINKGSHWGDSGRGEERNCSKRNKTEDQRETLMADETVQMEVLNEGKGKKKNKHLNKQKTEQQRREEAENRVKRVLILFSEELETRKNEVEKKQSELQQLREERQRIQNNLQTVKKELENKHKEVNVSLSLLFENPTTPCLCY
;
A
#
# COMPACT_ATOMS: atom_id res chain seq x y z
N MET A 1 13.01 -104.70 -33.17
CA MET A 1 13.70 -103.62 -33.91
C MET A 1 13.23 -102.29 -33.34
N LEU A 2 14.17 -101.37 -33.18
CA LEU A 2 14.20 -100.19 -32.32
C LEU A 2 12.95 -99.28 -32.33
N ASN A 3 12.59 -98.87 -31.11
CA ASN A 3 11.65 -97.79 -30.80
C ASN A 3 12.31 -96.43 -31.12
N ALA A 4 11.56 -95.53 -31.74
CA ALA A 4 12.04 -94.23 -32.21
C ALA A 4 12.03 -93.18 -31.08
N ASP A 5 13.21 -92.83 -30.57
CA ASP A 5 13.39 -91.63 -29.76
C ASP A 5 13.32 -90.37 -30.65
N THR A 6 12.16 -89.73 -30.67
CA THR A 6 12.00 -88.40 -31.27
C THR A 6 12.56 -87.36 -30.30
N LYS A 7 13.86 -87.05 -30.44
CA LYS A 7 14.46 -85.89 -29.77
C LYS A 7 13.84 -84.61 -30.35
N LEU A 8 12.96 -84.00 -29.57
CA LEU A 8 12.42 -82.66 -29.77
C LEU A 8 13.59 -81.65 -29.66
N LEU A 9 14.22 -81.31 -30.78
CA LEU A 9 15.25 -80.28 -30.84
C LEU A 9 14.60 -78.94 -30.46
N LYS A 10 14.81 -78.48 -29.21
CA LYS A 10 14.54 -77.10 -28.82
C LYS A 10 15.48 -76.20 -29.63
N SER A 11 14.99 -75.64 -30.74
CA SER A 11 15.70 -74.60 -31.47
C SER A 11 15.77 -73.36 -30.59
N HIS A 12 16.96 -73.04 -30.08
CA HIS A 12 17.22 -71.72 -29.52
C HIS A 12 16.92 -70.67 -30.60
N PRO A 13 16.16 -69.61 -30.31
CA PRO A 13 15.96 -68.54 -31.28
C PRO A 13 17.34 -68.00 -31.66
N THR A 14 17.62 -67.95 -32.97
CA THR A 14 18.89 -67.41 -33.45
C THR A 14 19.05 -65.98 -32.94
N PRO A 15 20.28 -65.53 -32.62
CA PRO A 15 20.53 -64.18 -32.12
C PRO A 15 19.96 -63.09 -33.04
N LEU A 16 19.82 -63.40 -34.34
CA LEU A 16 19.19 -62.57 -35.34
C LEU A 16 17.68 -62.36 -35.09
N ILE A 17 16.93 -63.39 -34.67
CA ILE A 17 15.50 -63.28 -34.34
C ILE A 17 15.32 -62.43 -33.09
N VAL A 18 16.18 -62.60 -32.08
CA VAL A 18 16.13 -61.80 -30.85
C VAL A 18 16.45 -60.32 -31.13
N LEU A 19 17.46 -60.06 -31.98
CA LEU A 19 17.82 -58.71 -32.42
C LEU A 19 16.68 -58.03 -33.20
N VAL A 20 16.08 -58.74 -34.16
CA VAL A 20 14.93 -58.23 -34.94
C VAL A 20 13.74 -57.96 -34.02
N PHE A 21 13.46 -58.83 -33.05
CA PHE A 21 12.38 -58.64 -32.09
C PHE A 21 12.67 -57.43 -31.17
N HIS A 22 13.92 -57.24 -30.71
CA HIS A 22 14.33 -56.06 -29.95
C HIS A 22 14.25 -54.77 -30.77
N LEU A 23 14.67 -54.77 -32.03
CA LEU A 23 14.54 -53.63 -32.94
C LEU A 23 13.08 -53.29 -33.24
N LEU A 24 12.23 -54.31 -33.38
CA LEU A 24 10.78 -54.12 -33.54
C LEU A 24 10.15 -53.57 -32.25
N LEU A 25 10.55 -54.07 -31.08
CA LEU A 25 10.13 -53.56 -29.77
C LEU A 25 10.57 -52.10 -29.55
N THR A 26 11.80 -51.71 -29.91
CA THR A 26 12.25 -50.32 -29.79
C THR A 26 11.50 -49.39 -30.75
N HIS A 27 11.09 -49.89 -31.92
CA HIS A 27 10.25 -49.14 -32.86
C HIS A 27 8.78 -49.05 -32.42
N PHE A 28 8.22 -50.11 -31.83
CA PHE A 28 6.83 -50.16 -31.34
C PHE A 28 6.63 -49.45 -29.99
N CYS A 29 7.68 -49.36 -29.17
CA CYS A 29 7.65 -48.71 -27.85
C CYS A 29 8.07 -47.24 -27.88
N ARG A 30 8.23 -46.59 -29.05
CA ARG A 30 8.24 -45.12 -29.11
C ARG A 30 6.85 -44.64 -28.71
N GLY A 31 6.69 -44.27 -27.44
CA GLY A 31 5.45 -43.68 -26.93
C GLY A 31 5.06 -42.49 -27.79
N GLN A 32 3.78 -42.38 -28.16
CA GLN A 32 3.30 -41.19 -28.86
C GLN A 32 3.38 -39.97 -27.95
N PHE A 33 3.90 -38.86 -28.46
CA PHE A 33 3.88 -37.61 -27.72
C PHE A 33 2.45 -37.16 -27.38
N GLN A 34 2.36 -36.46 -26.25
CA GLN A 34 1.19 -35.72 -25.79
C GLN A 34 1.52 -34.23 -25.68
N LEU A 35 0.48 -33.39 -25.69
CA LEU A 35 0.62 -31.96 -25.46
C LEU A 35 0.29 -31.62 -24.01
N ILE A 36 1.25 -30.99 -23.35
CA ILE A 36 1.15 -30.55 -21.96
C ILE A 36 1.08 -29.04 -21.92
N GLY A 37 -0.07 -28.50 -21.51
CA GLY A 37 -0.28 -27.10 -21.18
C GLY A 37 -0.06 -26.82 -19.69
N SER A 38 -0.82 -25.88 -19.14
CA SER A 38 -0.82 -25.58 -17.70
C SER A 38 -2.10 -26.12 -17.05
N SER A 39 -1.96 -26.83 -15.93
CA SER A 39 -3.09 -27.24 -15.10
C SER A 39 -3.65 -26.10 -14.24
N GLN A 40 -2.83 -25.08 -13.96
CA GLN A 40 -3.22 -23.90 -13.19
C GLN A 40 -3.37 -22.66 -14.10
N PRO A 41 -4.25 -21.71 -13.75
CA PRO A 41 -4.35 -20.46 -14.48
C PRO A 41 -3.04 -19.66 -14.43
N ILE A 42 -2.64 -19.09 -15.56
CA ILE A 42 -1.49 -18.19 -15.67
C ILE A 42 -1.98 -16.77 -15.43
N VAL A 43 -1.41 -16.08 -14.44
CA VAL A 43 -1.75 -14.69 -14.13
C VAL A 43 -0.79 -13.76 -14.87
N ALA A 44 -1.31 -12.90 -15.74
CA ALA A 44 -0.54 -11.92 -16.49
C ALA A 44 -0.76 -10.52 -15.96
N THR A 45 0.32 -9.75 -15.86
CA THR A 45 0.23 -8.32 -15.53
C THR A 45 -0.18 -7.53 -16.77
N LEU A 46 -1.18 -6.66 -16.62
CA LEU A 46 -1.64 -5.78 -17.70
C LEU A 46 -0.48 -4.97 -18.29
N GLY A 47 -0.45 -4.86 -19.61
CA GLY A 47 0.57 -4.14 -20.38
C GLY A 47 1.93 -4.85 -20.49
N HIS A 48 2.16 -5.96 -19.79
CA HIS A 48 3.40 -6.73 -19.85
C HIS A 48 3.30 -7.89 -20.84
N ASP A 49 4.43 -8.51 -21.14
CA ASP A 49 4.49 -9.73 -21.94
C ASP A 49 4.26 -10.95 -21.04
N ILE A 50 3.62 -12.00 -21.58
CA ILE A 50 3.39 -13.27 -20.90
C ILE A 50 3.72 -14.45 -21.82
N ILE A 51 4.04 -15.60 -21.22
CA ILE A 51 4.22 -16.87 -21.92
C ILE A 51 3.11 -17.83 -21.48
N LEU A 52 2.37 -18.37 -22.45
CA LEU A 52 1.43 -19.46 -22.24
C LEU A 52 2.15 -20.78 -22.52
N PRO A 53 2.45 -21.60 -21.50
CA PRO A 53 3.26 -22.79 -21.68
C PRO A 53 2.48 -23.87 -22.43
N CYS A 54 3.08 -24.47 -23.45
CA CYS A 54 2.62 -25.70 -24.04
C CYS A 54 3.80 -26.44 -24.68
N HIS A 55 3.96 -27.73 -24.40
CA HIS A 55 5.10 -28.51 -24.88
C HIS A 55 4.74 -29.97 -25.15
N LEU A 56 5.59 -30.64 -25.92
CA LEU A 56 5.52 -32.07 -26.18
C LEU A 56 6.18 -32.87 -25.05
N ASP A 57 5.49 -33.93 -24.62
CA ASP A 57 6.02 -34.92 -23.69
C ASP A 57 5.82 -36.34 -24.28
N PRO A 58 6.89 -37.14 -24.50
CA PRO A 58 8.29 -36.72 -24.44
C PRO A 58 8.61 -35.62 -25.47
N ALA A 59 9.74 -34.93 -25.25
CA ALA A 59 10.22 -33.88 -26.15
C ALA A 59 10.56 -34.44 -27.54
N GLU A 60 9.97 -33.85 -28.59
CA GLU A 60 10.18 -34.20 -29.99
C GLU A 60 10.28 -32.93 -30.87
N ASP A 61 10.83 -33.05 -32.07
CA ASP A 61 10.96 -31.91 -32.99
C ASP A 61 9.58 -31.50 -33.54
N ALA A 62 9.12 -30.31 -33.13
CA ALA A 62 7.86 -29.73 -33.56
C ALA A 62 8.02 -28.72 -34.72
N SER A 63 9.23 -28.46 -35.21
CA SER A 63 9.49 -27.39 -36.18
C SER A 63 8.76 -27.57 -37.52
N GLY A 64 8.62 -28.82 -37.96
CA GLY A 64 7.88 -29.19 -39.18
C GLY A 64 6.38 -29.44 -38.98
N LEU A 65 5.86 -29.31 -37.75
CA LEU A 65 4.44 -29.55 -37.47
C LEU A 65 3.61 -28.29 -37.72
N THR A 66 2.31 -28.47 -38.02
CA THR A 66 1.35 -27.37 -37.93
C THR A 66 0.95 -27.16 -36.47
N LEU A 67 1.09 -25.93 -35.97
CA LEU A 67 0.76 -25.56 -34.60
C LEU A 67 -0.31 -24.48 -34.62
N GLU A 68 -1.38 -24.68 -33.86
CA GLU A 68 -2.49 -23.73 -33.76
C GLU A 68 -2.72 -23.33 -32.30
N TRP A 69 -2.61 -22.04 -32.02
CA TRP A 69 -3.13 -21.44 -30.80
C TRP A 69 -4.48 -20.80 -31.10
N THR A 70 -5.51 -21.23 -30.38
CA THR A 70 -6.89 -20.79 -30.65
C THR A 70 -7.64 -20.44 -29.38
N ARG A 71 -8.68 -19.64 -29.53
CA ARG A 71 -9.64 -19.25 -28.50
C ARG A 71 -11.05 -19.44 -29.02
N ALA A 72 -11.86 -20.22 -28.30
CA ALA A 72 -13.20 -20.60 -28.75
C ALA A 72 -14.20 -19.42 -28.72
N ASP A 73 -13.92 -18.40 -27.92
CA ASP A 73 -14.74 -17.21 -27.74
C ASP A 73 -14.45 -16.10 -28.77
N LEU A 74 -13.48 -16.30 -29.66
CA LEU A 74 -13.10 -15.32 -30.70
C LEU A 74 -13.58 -15.73 -32.09
N ASN A 75 -13.84 -14.73 -32.94
CA ASN A 75 -14.12 -14.92 -34.35
C ASN A 75 -13.33 -13.88 -35.19
N PRO A 76 -12.30 -14.30 -35.95
CA PRO A 76 -11.78 -15.67 -36.09
C PRO A 76 -11.14 -16.20 -34.80
N ARG A 77 -11.17 -17.52 -34.61
CA ARG A 77 -10.66 -18.17 -33.37
C ARG A 77 -9.15 -18.21 -33.22
N PHE A 78 -8.39 -17.86 -34.26
CA PHE A 78 -6.94 -18.09 -34.30
C PHE A 78 -6.18 -16.95 -33.61
N VAL A 79 -5.39 -17.31 -32.61
CA VAL A 79 -4.50 -16.38 -31.89
C VAL A 79 -3.10 -16.40 -32.52
N HIS A 80 -2.64 -17.56 -32.96
CA HIS A 80 -1.37 -17.75 -33.67
C HIS A 80 -1.43 -19.06 -34.46
N VAL A 81 -0.85 -19.08 -35.66
CA VAL A 81 -0.79 -20.28 -36.51
C VAL A 81 0.60 -20.39 -37.11
N TRP A 82 1.25 -21.52 -36.89
CA TRP A 82 2.53 -21.89 -37.49
C TRP A 82 2.31 -23.06 -38.45
N ARG A 83 2.79 -22.93 -39.69
CA ARG A 83 2.74 -23.98 -40.70
C ARG A 83 3.83 -23.77 -41.74
N ASP A 84 4.41 -24.86 -42.21
CA ASP A 84 5.45 -24.86 -43.26
C ASP A 84 6.65 -23.96 -42.92
N GLY A 85 7.04 -23.93 -41.65
CA GLY A 85 8.19 -23.16 -41.18
C GLY A 85 7.97 -21.65 -41.05
N GLN A 86 6.71 -21.18 -41.14
CA GLN A 86 6.38 -19.77 -41.04
C GLN A 86 5.05 -19.53 -40.29
N GLU A 87 4.88 -18.30 -39.82
CA GLU A 87 3.63 -17.83 -39.25
C GLU A 87 2.61 -17.48 -40.36
N LEU A 88 1.35 -17.85 -40.15
CA LEU A 88 0.23 -17.52 -41.05
C LEU A 88 -0.60 -16.37 -40.48
N GLU A 89 -0.23 -15.13 -40.82
CA GLU A 89 -0.90 -13.94 -40.30
C GLU A 89 -2.32 -13.72 -40.83
N SER A 90 -2.63 -14.17 -42.05
CA SER A 90 -3.92 -13.91 -42.72
C SER A 90 -5.16 -14.49 -42.01
N LYS A 91 -4.97 -15.43 -41.07
CA LYS A 91 -6.06 -16.07 -40.31
C LYS A 91 -6.19 -15.55 -38.88
N LYS A 92 -5.25 -14.72 -38.42
CA LYS A 92 -5.14 -14.30 -37.03
C LYS A 92 -6.31 -13.38 -36.67
N HIS A 93 -6.74 -13.44 -35.42
CA HIS A 93 -7.68 -12.47 -34.88
C HIS A 93 -6.99 -11.10 -34.75
N PRO A 94 -7.64 -10.00 -35.21
CA PRO A 94 -7.02 -8.67 -35.27
C PRO A 94 -6.42 -8.17 -33.94
N SER A 95 -6.98 -8.58 -32.80
CA SER A 95 -6.46 -8.19 -31.48
C SER A 95 -5.07 -8.73 -31.14
N PHE A 96 -4.58 -9.73 -31.89
CA PHE A 96 -3.30 -10.42 -31.65
C PHE A 96 -2.25 -10.15 -32.73
N GLU A 97 -2.59 -9.41 -33.80
CA GLU A 97 -1.64 -9.08 -34.88
C GLU A 97 -0.40 -8.36 -34.33
N GLY A 98 0.78 -8.85 -34.70
CA GLY A 98 2.07 -8.33 -34.22
C GLY A 98 2.31 -8.44 -32.71
N ARG A 99 1.50 -9.22 -31.99
CA ARG A 99 1.59 -9.38 -30.53
C ARG A 99 1.90 -10.80 -30.08
N THR A 100 1.96 -11.78 -30.99
CA THR A 100 2.19 -13.18 -30.63
C THR A 100 3.39 -13.76 -31.36
N SER A 101 4.11 -14.66 -30.70
CA SER A 101 5.25 -15.36 -31.30
C SER A 101 5.50 -16.70 -30.62
N LEU A 102 6.05 -17.66 -31.36
CA LEU A 102 6.61 -18.90 -30.82
C LEU A 102 8.11 -18.78 -30.59
N PHE A 103 8.66 -19.67 -29.77
CA PHE A 103 10.10 -19.81 -29.55
C PHE A 103 10.70 -20.72 -30.63
N ILE A 104 10.98 -20.16 -31.81
CA ILE A 104 11.34 -20.93 -33.02
C ILE A 104 12.54 -21.87 -32.77
N ASP A 105 13.56 -21.39 -32.07
CA ASP A 105 14.77 -22.17 -31.76
C ASP A 105 14.49 -23.35 -30.81
N GLU A 106 13.41 -23.30 -30.03
CA GLU A 106 13.03 -24.31 -29.05
C GLU A 106 11.97 -25.29 -29.58
N LEU A 107 11.44 -25.06 -30.80
CA LEU A 107 10.52 -26.00 -31.46
C LEU A 107 11.15 -27.38 -31.65
N LYS A 108 12.48 -27.43 -31.92
CA LYS A 108 13.24 -28.69 -32.05
C LYS A 108 13.28 -29.51 -30.76
N LEU A 109 13.03 -28.87 -29.63
CA LEU A 109 12.97 -29.47 -28.30
C LEU A 109 11.52 -29.69 -27.83
N GLY A 110 10.54 -29.51 -28.73
CA GLY A 110 9.12 -29.72 -28.43
C GLY A 110 8.45 -28.57 -27.67
N ASN A 111 9.11 -27.42 -27.50
CA ASN A 111 8.50 -26.26 -26.87
C ASN A 111 7.64 -25.50 -27.89
N ILE A 112 6.33 -25.53 -27.72
CA ILE A 112 5.37 -24.79 -28.57
C ILE A 112 4.66 -23.67 -27.81
N SER A 113 5.28 -23.17 -26.75
CA SER A 113 4.74 -22.11 -25.88
C SER A 113 4.53 -20.82 -26.66
N LEU A 114 3.44 -20.12 -26.34
CA LEU A 114 3.08 -18.87 -27.00
C LEU A 114 3.49 -17.68 -26.15
N LYS A 115 4.29 -16.79 -26.71
CA LYS A 115 4.47 -15.45 -26.15
C LYS A 115 3.32 -14.55 -26.61
N VAL A 116 2.72 -13.81 -25.69
CA VAL A 116 1.75 -12.74 -25.97
C VAL A 116 2.27 -11.44 -25.38
N SER A 117 2.48 -10.43 -26.22
CA SER A 117 3.05 -9.14 -25.82
C SER A 117 1.99 -8.09 -25.48
N LYS A 118 2.32 -7.21 -24.53
CA LYS A 118 1.48 -6.09 -24.08
C LYS A 118 0.04 -6.50 -23.74
N VAL A 119 -0.10 -7.43 -22.81
CA VAL A 119 -1.39 -8.05 -22.41
C VAL A 119 -2.47 -7.00 -22.14
N LYS A 120 -3.68 -7.25 -22.64
CA LYS A 120 -4.89 -6.44 -22.48
C LYS A 120 -5.93 -7.22 -21.69
N ILE A 121 -6.90 -6.53 -21.08
CA ILE A 121 -8.01 -7.17 -20.35
C ILE A 121 -8.76 -8.19 -21.23
N GLY A 122 -9.03 -7.85 -22.51
CA GLY A 122 -9.68 -8.76 -23.47
C GLY A 122 -8.87 -9.99 -23.86
N ASP A 123 -7.58 -10.06 -23.52
CA ASP A 123 -6.78 -11.26 -23.73
C ASP A 123 -7.10 -12.36 -22.71
N GLN A 124 -7.79 -12.05 -21.61
CA GLN A 124 -8.25 -13.04 -20.64
C GLN A 124 -9.12 -14.11 -21.32
N GLY A 125 -8.88 -15.38 -20.99
CA GLY A 125 -9.64 -16.48 -21.55
C GLY A 125 -8.89 -17.81 -21.56
N THR A 126 -9.53 -18.84 -22.10
CA THR A 126 -8.93 -20.17 -22.25
C THR A 126 -8.37 -20.32 -23.66
N TYR A 127 -7.05 -20.50 -23.72
CA TYR A 127 -6.31 -20.74 -24.94
C TYR A 127 -6.13 -22.24 -25.15
N ARG A 128 -6.21 -22.68 -26.40
CA ARG A 128 -6.02 -24.06 -26.81
C ARG A 128 -4.82 -24.16 -27.73
N CYS A 129 -3.78 -24.88 -27.32
CA CYS A 129 -2.67 -25.27 -28.18
C CYS A 129 -3.00 -26.60 -28.84
N PHE A 130 -2.89 -26.67 -30.16
CA PHE A 130 -3.39 -27.78 -30.97
C PHE A 130 -2.41 -28.14 -32.09
N ILE A 131 -2.21 -29.44 -32.27
CA ILE A 131 -1.50 -30.03 -33.40
C ILE A 131 -2.53 -30.82 -34.21
N PRO A 132 -2.97 -30.32 -35.39
CA PRO A 132 -4.06 -30.93 -36.16
C PRO A 132 -3.83 -32.37 -36.58
N SER A 133 -2.60 -32.74 -36.92
CA SER A 133 -2.19 -34.11 -37.21
C SER A 133 -0.98 -34.40 -36.32
N PRO A 134 -1.12 -35.26 -35.28
CA PRO A 134 -2.13 -36.32 -35.13
C PRO A 134 -3.39 -35.94 -34.32
N GLY A 135 -3.73 -34.66 -34.14
CA GLY A 135 -4.96 -34.24 -33.44
C GLY A 135 -4.79 -34.10 -31.93
N LYS A 136 -3.59 -33.78 -31.47
CA LYS A 136 -3.28 -33.60 -30.03
C LYS A 136 -3.61 -32.17 -29.62
N GLN A 137 -4.13 -31.98 -28.40
CA GLN A 137 -4.39 -30.65 -27.86
C GLN A 137 -4.14 -30.57 -26.37
N SER A 138 -3.90 -29.35 -25.89
CA SER A 138 -3.96 -28.98 -24.48
C SER A 138 -4.59 -27.60 -24.33
N SER A 139 -4.81 -27.16 -23.10
CA SER A 139 -5.39 -25.85 -22.81
C SER A 139 -4.62 -25.12 -21.73
N VAL A 140 -4.64 -23.79 -21.79
CA VAL A 140 -4.03 -22.88 -20.83
C VAL A 140 -5.04 -21.78 -20.53
N GLN A 141 -5.37 -21.57 -19.26
CA GLN A 141 -6.21 -20.46 -18.84
C GLN A 141 -5.35 -19.24 -18.53
N LEU A 142 -5.63 -18.11 -19.17
CA LEU A 142 -5.00 -16.83 -18.89
C LEU A 142 -5.94 -15.95 -18.09
N VAL A 143 -5.48 -15.44 -16.95
CA VAL A 143 -6.17 -14.45 -16.12
C VAL A 143 -5.36 -13.17 -16.12
N VAL A 144 -6.03 -12.03 -16.33
CA VAL A 144 -5.34 -10.72 -16.38
C VAL A 144 -5.46 -10.04 -15.03
N ALA A 145 -4.35 -9.47 -14.56
CA ALA A 145 -4.26 -8.75 -13.30
C ALA A 145 -3.64 -7.37 -13.51
N ALA A 146 -4.18 -6.38 -12.82
CA ALA A 146 -3.57 -5.07 -12.65
C ALA A 146 -3.59 -4.75 -11.15
N VAL A 147 -2.41 -4.44 -10.60
CA VAL A 147 -2.17 -4.32 -9.16
C VAL A 147 -1.30 -3.11 -8.89
N PHE A 148 -1.77 -2.22 -8.01
CA PHE A 148 -1.12 -0.95 -7.71
C PHE A 148 -1.07 -0.71 -6.21
N SER A 149 -0.11 0.07 -5.75
CA SER A 149 0.02 0.36 -4.32
C SER A 149 -1.14 1.27 -3.83
N PRO A 150 -1.76 0.96 -2.68
CA PRO A 150 -2.69 1.87 -2.03
C PRO A 150 -1.98 3.11 -1.47
N VAL A 151 -2.72 4.22 -1.41
CA VAL A 151 -2.36 5.46 -0.72
C VAL A 151 -3.19 5.54 0.55
N LEU A 152 -2.51 5.78 1.67
CA LEU A 152 -3.13 5.88 2.98
C LEU A 152 -2.91 7.29 3.53
N SER A 153 -3.99 7.91 4.02
CA SER A 153 -4.00 9.31 4.42
C SER A 153 -4.87 9.54 5.66
N LEU A 154 -4.55 10.58 6.41
CA LEU A 154 -5.35 11.07 7.54
C LEU A 154 -6.53 11.88 6.99
N ALA A 155 -7.76 11.42 7.22
CA ALA A 155 -8.96 12.09 6.74
C ALA A 155 -9.56 13.07 7.76
N GLY A 156 -9.30 12.88 9.05
CA GLY A 156 -9.79 13.78 10.09
C GLY A 156 -9.79 13.13 11.47
N ILE A 157 -10.47 13.79 12.41
CA ILE A 157 -10.71 13.30 13.76
C ILE A 157 -12.22 13.32 13.97
N ASP A 158 -12.77 12.20 14.41
CA ASP A 158 -14.16 12.09 14.82
C ASP A 158 -14.34 12.79 16.17
N LYS A 159 -15.18 13.82 16.20
CA LYS A 159 -15.39 14.68 17.38
C LYS A 159 -16.19 13.99 18.47
N ASP A 160 -17.00 12.98 18.12
CA ASP A 160 -17.88 12.32 19.08
C ASP A 160 -17.14 11.20 19.83
N THR A 161 -16.22 10.52 19.15
CA THR A 161 -15.46 9.38 19.69
C THR A 161 -14.01 9.71 20.05
N SER A 162 -13.51 10.91 19.68
CA SER A 162 -12.08 11.25 19.69
C SER A 162 -11.21 10.26 18.87
N GLY A 163 -11.83 9.52 17.95
CA GLY A 163 -11.17 8.58 17.06
C GLY A 163 -10.52 9.27 15.87
N VAL A 164 -9.46 8.67 15.33
CA VAL A 164 -8.77 9.16 14.14
C VAL A 164 -9.37 8.50 12.90
N VAL A 165 -9.78 9.29 11.91
CA VAL A 165 -10.34 8.78 10.65
C VAL A 165 -9.22 8.65 9.63
N LEU A 166 -9.00 7.43 9.14
CA LEU A 166 -8.06 7.11 8.07
C LEU A 166 -8.82 6.87 6.77
N GLN A 167 -8.20 7.26 5.65
CA GLN A 167 -8.71 6.99 4.31
C GLN A 167 -7.65 6.28 3.48
N CYS A 168 -8.03 5.14 2.93
CA CYS A 168 -7.24 4.39 1.96
C CYS A 168 -7.87 4.53 0.58
N GLU A 169 -7.05 4.77 -0.44
CA GLU A 169 -7.46 4.87 -1.84
C GLU A 169 -6.46 4.14 -2.73
N SER A 170 -6.93 3.36 -3.69
CA SER A 170 -6.07 2.72 -4.68
C SER A 170 -6.74 2.65 -6.05
N LYS A 171 -5.95 2.88 -7.11
CA LYS A 171 -6.42 3.04 -8.48
C LYS A 171 -5.77 2.02 -9.41
N GLY A 172 -6.47 1.65 -10.47
CA GLY A 172 -5.91 0.84 -11.56
C GLY A 172 -6.01 -0.67 -11.35
N TRP A 173 -6.91 -1.15 -10.51
CA TRP A 173 -7.02 -2.58 -10.21
C TRP A 173 -7.82 -3.34 -11.26
N TYR A 174 -7.42 -4.58 -11.55
CA TYR A 174 -8.25 -5.52 -12.31
C TYR A 174 -7.89 -6.95 -11.93
N PRO A 175 -8.86 -7.86 -11.72
CA PRO A 175 -10.30 -7.63 -11.56
C PRO A 175 -10.63 -6.78 -10.30
N GLU A 176 -11.91 -6.67 -9.93
CA GLU A 176 -12.34 -5.93 -8.73
C GLU A 176 -11.63 -6.44 -7.46
N PRO A 177 -10.99 -5.54 -6.65
CA PRO A 177 -10.31 -5.93 -5.43
C PRO A 177 -11.16 -5.72 -4.16
N GLU A 178 -10.73 -6.34 -3.06
CA GLU A 178 -11.25 -6.11 -1.71
C GLU A 178 -10.28 -5.22 -0.91
N VAL A 179 -10.80 -4.31 -0.09
CA VAL A 179 -10.00 -3.53 0.86
C VAL A 179 -10.24 -4.06 2.28
N VAL A 180 -9.16 -4.35 2.99
CA VAL A 180 -9.18 -4.78 4.39
C VAL A 180 -8.25 -3.91 5.23
N TRP A 181 -8.67 -3.64 6.46
CA TRP A 181 -7.92 -2.85 7.43
C TRP A 181 -7.39 -3.75 8.53
N LEU A 182 -6.13 -3.53 8.91
CA LEU A 182 -5.45 -4.29 9.95
C LEU A 182 -4.83 -3.33 10.98
N ASP A 183 -4.83 -3.73 12.25
CA ASP A 183 -4.01 -3.07 13.27
C ASP A 183 -2.53 -3.49 13.18
N GLY A 184 -1.70 -2.94 14.06
CA GLY A 184 -0.26 -3.21 14.10
C GLY A 184 0.09 -4.65 14.47
N GLU A 185 -0.87 -5.39 15.04
CA GLU A 185 -0.77 -6.79 15.40
C GLU A 185 -1.31 -7.73 14.30
N GLY A 186 -1.91 -7.18 13.24
CA GLY A 186 -2.46 -7.92 12.10
C GLY A 186 -3.92 -8.38 12.27
N ASN A 187 -4.65 -7.85 13.26
CA ASN A 187 -6.07 -8.15 13.45
C ASN A 187 -6.95 -7.27 12.57
N LEU A 188 -8.06 -7.83 12.08
CA LEU A 188 -9.02 -7.10 11.25
C LEU A 188 -9.72 -5.99 12.03
N LEU A 189 -9.82 -4.82 11.39
CA LEU A 189 -10.57 -3.68 11.89
C LEU A 189 -11.94 -3.60 11.19
N SER A 190 -12.95 -3.20 11.95
CA SER A 190 -14.28 -2.92 11.42
C SER A 190 -14.26 -1.56 10.73
N ALA A 191 -14.42 -1.55 9.40
CA ALA A 191 -14.43 -0.35 8.59
C ALA A 191 -15.81 -0.12 7.94
N GLY A 192 -16.02 1.10 7.44
CA GLY A 192 -17.20 1.40 6.63
C GLY A 192 -17.22 0.62 5.30
N PRO A 193 -18.32 0.68 4.55
CA PRO A 193 -18.38 0.06 3.23
C PRO A 193 -17.29 0.62 2.31
N THR A 194 -16.67 -0.26 1.53
CA THR A 194 -15.72 0.14 0.50
C THR A 194 -16.47 0.75 -0.68
N GLU A 195 -16.05 1.93 -1.09
CA GLU A 195 -16.48 2.57 -2.33
C GLU A 195 -15.65 2.01 -3.49
N THR A 196 -16.32 1.37 -4.45
CA THR A 196 -15.67 0.82 -5.64
C THR A 196 -16.26 1.47 -6.89
N VAL A 197 -15.40 2.02 -7.73
CA VAL A 197 -15.78 2.67 -8.99
C VAL A 197 -15.00 2.04 -10.13
N ARG A 198 -15.70 1.62 -11.18
CA ARG A 198 -15.09 1.15 -12.44
C ARG A 198 -14.91 2.32 -13.40
N GLY A 199 -13.66 2.54 -13.81
CA GLY A 199 -13.28 3.56 -14.77
C GLY A 199 -13.63 3.18 -16.22
N PRO A 200 -13.51 4.14 -17.16
CA PRO A 200 -13.73 3.90 -18.59
C PRO A 200 -12.65 3.00 -19.23
N ASP A 201 -11.53 2.81 -18.54
CA ASP A 201 -10.43 1.89 -18.88
C ASP A 201 -10.67 0.45 -18.39
N ASP A 202 -11.86 0.17 -17.85
CA ASP A 202 -12.24 -1.08 -17.19
C ASP A 202 -11.46 -1.40 -15.92
N LEU A 203 -10.69 -0.43 -15.39
CA LEU A 203 -9.95 -0.59 -14.14
C LEU A 203 -10.76 -0.08 -12.94
N TYR A 204 -10.54 -0.70 -11.79
CA TYR A 204 -11.21 -0.40 -10.55
C TYR A 204 -10.39 0.60 -9.71
N THR A 205 -11.11 1.58 -9.18
CA THR A 205 -10.65 2.45 -8.10
C THR A 205 -11.43 2.12 -6.85
N VAL A 206 -10.72 1.87 -5.75
CA VAL A 206 -11.33 1.56 -4.45
C VAL A 206 -10.94 2.62 -3.43
N SER A 207 -11.90 3.00 -2.59
CA SER A 207 -11.67 3.84 -1.43
C SER A 207 -12.40 3.29 -0.21
N SER A 208 -11.75 3.32 0.95
CA SER A 208 -12.35 2.89 2.20
C SER A 208 -11.90 3.84 3.31
N ARG A 209 -12.77 4.05 4.30
CA ARG A 209 -12.51 4.84 5.49
C ARG A 209 -12.70 4.00 6.74
N VAL A 210 -11.84 4.20 7.73
CA VAL A 210 -11.94 3.56 9.04
C VAL A 210 -11.67 4.58 10.15
N THR A 211 -12.47 4.51 11.21
CA THR A 211 -12.19 5.26 12.45
C THR A 211 -11.44 4.34 13.40
N VAL A 212 -10.28 4.77 13.86
CA VAL A 212 -9.42 4.01 14.77
C VAL A 212 -9.26 4.74 16.10
N GLU A 213 -9.16 3.96 17.17
CA GLU A 213 -8.87 4.44 18.52
C GLU A 213 -7.42 4.17 18.88
N LYS A 214 -6.93 4.78 19.97
CA LYS A 214 -5.57 4.58 20.46
C LYS A 214 -5.31 3.10 20.79
N ARG A 215 -4.22 2.55 20.27
CA ARG A 215 -3.72 1.19 20.54
C ARG A 215 -2.24 1.22 20.94
N HIS A 216 -1.69 0.07 21.30
CA HIS A 216 -0.28 -0.04 21.73
C HIS A 216 0.71 0.26 20.60
N SER A 217 0.42 -0.19 19.37
CA SER A 217 1.27 0.03 18.21
C SER A 217 0.99 1.33 17.47
N ASN A 218 -0.28 1.81 17.49
CA ASN A 218 -0.81 2.90 16.65
C ASN A 218 -0.38 2.83 15.17
N ASN A 219 -0.07 1.64 14.70
CA ASN A 219 0.22 1.35 13.32
C ASN A 219 -1.01 0.71 12.69
N PHE A 220 -1.39 1.19 11.52
CA PHE A 220 -2.58 0.72 10.82
C PHE A 220 -2.23 0.42 9.38
N THR A 221 -2.67 -0.74 8.91
CA THR A 221 -2.38 -1.21 7.56
C THR A 221 -3.65 -1.23 6.73
N CYS A 222 -3.61 -0.59 5.57
CA CYS A 222 -4.59 -0.82 4.52
C CYS A 222 -4.04 -1.85 3.55
N ARG A 223 -4.75 -2.96 3.38
CA ARG A 223 -4.42 -4.02 2.43
C ARG A 223 -5.51 -4.11 1.37
N VAL A 224 -5.10 -4.01 0.11
CA VAL A 224 -5.96 -4.21 -1.06
C VAL A 224 -5.59 -5.56 -1.68
N GLN A 225 -6.58 -6.45 -1.86
CA GLN A 225 -6.32 -7.84 -2.21
C GLN A 225 -7.34 -8.41 -3.20
N GLN A 226 -6.92 -9.38 -4.00
CA GLN A 226 -7.75 -10.17 -4.90
C GLN A 226 -7.53 -11.65 -4.59
N LYS A 227 -8.39 -12.20 -3.73
CA LYS A 227 -8.28 -13.59 -3.25
C LYS A 227 -8.27 -14.60 -4.41
N ASN A 228 -9.07 -14.35 -5.44
CA ASN A 228 -9.22 -15.27 -6.59
C ASN A 228 -7.93 -15.49 -7.38
N ILE A 229 -6.97 -14.56 -7.33
CA ILE A 229 -5.68 -14.64 -8.01
C ILE A 229 -4.48 -14.46 -7.07
N ASN A 230 -4.72 -14.54 -5.76
CA ASN A 230 -3.70 -14.38 -4.71
C ASN A 230 -2.83 -13.13 -4.85
N GLN A 231 -3.40 -12.02 -5.34
CA GLN A 231 -2.71 -10.75 -5.46
C GLN A 231 -3.01 -9.84 -4.27
N THR A 232 -2.00 -9.14 -3.77
CA THR A 232 -2.14 -8.26 -2.60
C THR A 232 -1.13 -7.11 -2.67
N ARG A 233 -1.56 -5.93 -2.22
CA ARG A 233 -0.72 -4.75 -1.98
C ARG A 233 -1.17 -4.09 -0.69
N GLU A 234 -0.23 -3.63 0.11
CA GLU A 234 -0.52 -3.02 1.39
C GLU A 234 0.36 -1.79 1.65
N THR A 235 -0.14 -0.90 2.48
CA THR A 235 0.58 0.27 2.97
C THR A 235 0.18 0.50 4.42
N HIS A 236 1.05 1.12 5.21
CA HIS A 236 0.83 1.33 6.63
C HIS A 236 1.08 2.78 7.03
N ILE A 237 0.45 3.20 8.12
CA ILE A 237 0.60 4.53 8.70
C ILE A 237 0.73 4.41 10.21
N TYR A 238 1.69 5.15 10.77
CA TYR A 238 1.84 5.33 12.21
C TYR A 238 1.18 6.64 12.63
N ILE A 239 0.35 6.59 13.67
CA ILE A 239 -0.35 7.75 14.23
C ILE A 239 0.27 8.11 15.58
N SER A 240 0.70 9.37 15.74
CA SER A 240 1.22 9.87 17.03
C SER A 240 0.11 9.89 18.08
N ASP A 241 0.49 9.63 19.33
CA ASP A 241 -0.41 9.71 20.49
C ASP A 241 -1.14 11.05 20.59
N ASP A 242 -0.50 12.14 20.15
CA ASP A 242 -1.06 13.51 20.18
C ASP A 242 -2.39 13.64 19.44
N PHE A 243 -2.64 12.81 18.41
CA PHE A 243 -3.89 12.84 17.66
C PHE A 243 -5.07 12.23 18.40
N PHE A 244 -4.81 11.40 19.41
CA PHE A 244 -5.82 10.80 20.28
C PHE A 244 -6.06 11.63 21.56
N GLU A 245 -5.21 12.62 21.84
CA GLU A 245 -5.34 13.53 22.98
C GLU A 245 -6.25 14.73 22.68
N VAL A 246 -7.51 14.48 22.32
CA VAL A 246 -8.52 15.56 22.27
C VAL A 246 -9.18 15.74 23.65
N GLN A 247 -8.64 16.73 24.37
CA GLN A 247 -9.25 17.56 25.43
C GLN A 247 -10.26 16.91 26.39
N SER A 248 -9.76 16.04 27.28
CA SER A 248 -10.39 15.75 28.58
C SER A 248 -9.89 16.67 29.72
N SER A 249 -9.23 17.78 29.38
CA SER A 249 -8.60 18.69 30.34
C SER A 249 -9.27 20.07 30.32
N SER A 250 -10.40 20.22 31.01
CA SER A 250 -10.71 21.47 31.75
C SER A 250 -12.05 21.49 32.47
N PHE A 251 -13.09 20.78 32.02
CA PHE A 251 -14.45 21.05 32.53
C PHE A 251 -14.64 20.66 34.01
N THR A 252 -14.06 19.54 34.47
CA THR A 252 -14.20 19.10 35.87
C THR A 252 -13.39 19.93 36.86
N LEU A 253 -12.16 20.34 36.51
CA LEU A 253 -11.32 21.19 37.34
C LEU A 253 -11.83 22.64 37.42
N THR A 254 -12.33 23.21 36.32
CA THR A 254 -12.90 24.57 36.34
C THR A 254 -14.23 24.64 37.08
N VAL A 255 -15.12 23.65 36.92
CA VAL A 255 -16.38 23.58 37.69
C VAL A 255 -16.09 23.36 39.18
N GLY A 256 -15.15 22.48 39.53
CA GLY A 256 -14.76 22.25 40.93
C GLY A 256 -14.19 23.49 41.62
N LEU A 257 -13.34 24.26 40.93
CA LEU A 257 -12.80 25.51 41.46
C LEU A 257 -13.87 26.61 41.56
N ALA A 258 -14.79 26.70 40.60
CA ALA A 258 -15.89 27.67 40.64
C ALA A 258 -16.87 27.38 41.80
N VAL A 259 -17.22 26.11 42.01
CA VAL A 259 -18.08 25.69 43.14
C VAL A 259 -17.37 25.93 44.47
N SER A 260 -16.09 25.59 44.58
CA SER A 260 -15.28 25.85 45.78
C SER A 260 -15.23 27.35 46.11
N LEU A 261 -14.98 28.21 45.11
CA LEU A 261 -14.99 29.66 45.27
C LEU A 261 -16.36 30.18 45.70
N ALA A 262 -17.46 29.67 45.11
CA ALA A 262 -18.82 30.07 45.49
C ALA A 262 -19.15 29.70 46.94
N VAL A 263 -18.75 28.50 47.39
CA VAL A 263 -18.92 28.05 48.78
C VAL A 263 -18.09 28.91 49.74
N CYS A 264 -16.83 29.24 49.39
CA CYS A 264 -16.00 30.14 50.19
C CYS A 264 -16.64 31.53 50.33
N ILE A 265 -17.18 32.09 49.24
CA ILE A 265 -17.86 33.40 49.27
C ILE A 265 -19.10 33.34 50.17
N LEU A 266 -19.91 32.28 50.07
CA LEU A 266 -21.08 32.08 50.94
C LEU A 266 -20.70 32.00 52.42
N LEU A 267 -19.64 31.26 52.76
CA LEU A 267 -19.15 31.17 54.14
C LEU A 267 -18.66 32.53 54.67
N ILE A 268 -17.95 33.30 53.85
CA ILE A 268 -17.50 34.64 54.21
C ILE A 268 -18.70 35.57 54.45
N LEU A 269 -19.71 35.54 53.58
CA LEU A 269 -20.92 36.34 53.75
C LEU A 269 -21.69 35.97 55.03
N LEU A 270 -21.77 34.68 55.36
CA LEU A 270 -22.37 34.21 56.62
C LEU A 270 -21.59 34.69 57.84
N LEU A 271 -20.26 34.64 57.80
CA LEU A 271 -19.41 35.14 58.89
C LEU A 271 -19.57 36.65 59.07
N VAL A 272 -19.58 37.42 57.97
CA VAL A 272 -19.80 38.87 58.00
C VAL A 272 -21.18 39.18 58.58
N PHE A 273 -22.22 38.45 58.17
CA PHE A 273 -23.57 38.60 58.72
C PHE A 273 -23.62 38.28 60.22
N PHE A 274 -22.94 37.21 60.65
CA PHE A 274 -22.87 36.82 62.06
C PHE A 274 -22.16 37.88 62.90
N VAL A 275 -21.02 38.41 62.43
CA VAL A 275 -20.27 39.49 63.08
C VAL A 275 -21.09 40.78 63.11
N TRP A 276 -21.80 41.11 62.03
CA TRP A 276 -22.68 42.28 61.97
C TRP A 276 -23.85 42.17 62.96
N LYS A 277 -24.49 40.99 63.03
CA LYS A 277 -25.55 40.70 64.01
C LYS A 277 -25.02 40.70 65.45
N TRP A 278 -23.80 40.20 65.69
CA TRP A 278 -23.16 40.22 67.00
C TRP A 278 -22.82 41.65 67.45
N ARG A 279 -22.36 42.51 66.52
CA ARG A 279 -22.16 43.94 66.78
C ARG A 279 -23.46 44.68 67.09
N GLN A 280 -24.55 44.39 66.38
CA GLN A 280 -25.88 44.95 66.69
C GLN A 280 -26.35 44.56 68.10
N ASN A 281 -26.12 43.30 68.52
CA ASN A 281 -26.45 42.84 69.88
C ASN A 281 -25.62 43.53 70.97
N ILE A 282 -24.37 43.92 70.68
CA ILE A 282 -23.52 44.67 71.61
C ILE A 282 -23.96 46.14 71.72
N ILE A 283 -24.50 46.73 70.65
CA ILE A 283 -24.97 48.13 70.64
C ILE A 283 -26.31 48.31 71.37
N ILE A 284 -27.18 47.29 71.41
CA ILE A 284 -28.45 47.35 72.13
C ILE A 284 -28.26 47.25 73.67
N ASN A 285 -27.13 46.71 74.16
CA ASN A 285 -26.84 46.54 75.59
C ASN A 285 -25.93 47.62 76.23
N LYS A 286 -25.72 48.76 75.56
CA LYS A 286 -25.09 49.95 76.17
C LYS A 286 -25.91 51.20 75.88
N GLY A 287 -27.08 51.29 76.53
CA GLY A 287 -27.87 52.51 76.66
C GLY A 287 -28.36 52.68 78.11
N SER A 288 -28.15 53.87 78.67
CA SER A 288 -28.31 54.28 80.10
C SER A 288 -27.11 53.87 80.99
N HIS A 289 -26.40 54.76 81.69
CA HIS A 289 -26.79 56.00 82.34
C HIS A 289 -25.52 56.84 82.63
N TRP A 290 -25.50 58.12 82.22
CA TRP A 290 -24.55 59.12 82.72
C TRP A 290 -25.27 60.08 83.66
N GLY A 291 -24.55 60.55 84.68
CA GLY A 291 -24.82 61.78 85.43
C GLY A 291 -25.17 61.54 86.90
N ASP A 292 -24.21 61.72 87.82
CA ASP A 292 -24.10 62.99 88.55
C ASP A 292 -22.78 63.10 89.35
N SER A 293 -22.45 64.33 89.71
CA SER A 293 -21.20 64.91 90.18
C SER A 293 -21.10 65.00 91.72
N GLY A 294 -19.86 65.07 92.25
CA GLY A 294 -19.53 65.48 93.64
C GLY A 294 -18.41 64.62 94.26
N ARG A 295 -17.15 65.06 94.34
CA ARG A 295 -16.48 66.06 95.23
C ARG A 295 -15.90 65.44 96.52
N GLY A 296 -14.57 65.60 96.71
CA GLY A 296 -13.79 65.39 97.95
C GLY A 296 -13.41 63.92 98.20
N GLU A 297 -12.26 63.51 98.73
CA GLU A 297 -11.13 64.15 99.42
C GLU A 297 -9.98 63.11 99.48
N GLU A 298 -8.74 63.57 99.32
CA GLU A 298 -7.55 63.20 100.11
C GLU A 298 -7.38 61.80 100.75
N ARG A 299 -6.36 61.02 100.34
CA ARG A 299 -5.08 60.83 101.08
C ARG A 299 -4.24 59.62 100.62
N ASN A 300 -2.95 59.90 100.73
CA ASN A 300 -1.75 59.14 100.45
C ASN A 300 -1.51 57.97 101.45
N CYS A 301 -0.84 56.89 101.02
CA CYS A 301 0.54 56.55 101.44
C CYS A 301 0.82 55.04 101.65
N SER A 302 1.90 54.60 100.98
CA SER A 302 3.00 53.76 101.47
C SER A 302 3.03 52.24 101.26
N LYS A 303 4.03 51.87 100.43
CA LYS A 303 5.17 50.96 100.68
C LYS A 303 4.84 49.45 100.67
N ARG A 304 5.65 48.55 100.10
CA ARG A 304 7.12 48.51 100.06
C ARG A 304 7.62 47.50 99.00
N ASN A 305 8.78 47.82 98.44
CA ASN A 305 9.59 47.11 97.44
C ASN A 305 10.18 45.75 97.89
N LYS A 306 10.55 44.91 96.92
CA LYS A 306 11.84 44.18 96.84
C LYS A 306 12.08 43.75 95.37
N THR A 307 12.93 44.48 94.63
CA THR A 307 14.29 44.08 94.15
C THR A 307 14.32 42.70 93.47
N GLU A 308 14.42 42.63 92.14
CA GLU A 308 15.64 42.76 91.32
C GLU A 308 16.50 41.50 91.40
N ASP A 309 16.37 40.61 90.41
CA ASP A 309 17.43 40.27 89.45
C ASP A 309 17.15 38.92 88.80
N GLN A 310 16.78 38.94 87.52
CA GLN A 310 17.41 38.12 86.49
C GLN A 310 16.88 38.58 85.14
N ARG A 311 17.62 39.54 84.58
CA ARG A 311 17.46 40.04 83.23
C ARG A 311 18.36 39.24 82.31
N GLU A 312 17.95 38.03 81.96
CA GLU A 312 18.41 37.32 80.76
C GLU A 312 17.23 36.50 80.25
N THR A 313 16.47 37.03 79.29
CA THR A 313 15.74 36.34 78.18
C THR A 313 14.83 37.36 77.49
N LEU A 314 15.35 38.52 77.08
CA LEU A 314 14.60 39.51 76.30
C LEU A 314 15.54 40.25 75.34
N MET A 315 16.25 39.49 74.49
CA MET A 315 16.87 39.95 73.24
C MET A 315 17.18 38.72 72.34
N ALA A 316 16.25 37.78 72.21
CA ALA A 316 16.46 36.58 71.38
C ALA A 316 15.19 36.01 70.75
N ASP A 317 14.16 36.83 70.51
CA ASP A 317 12.92 36.36 69.87
C ASP A 317 12.44 37.25 68.71
N GLU A 318 13.12 38.37 68.43
CA GLU A 318 12.75 39.26 67.31
C GLU A 318 13.74 39.22 66.13
N THR A 319 14.90 38.57 66.28
CA THR A 319 15.86 38.33 65.19
C THR A 319 15.66 36.98 64.48
N VAL A 320 15.00 36.00 65.11
CA VAL A 320 14.82 34.65 64.53
C VAL A 320 13.61 34.57 63.60
N GLN A 321 12.57 35.40 63.80
CA GLN A 321 11.38 35.35 62.94
C GLN A 321 11.51 36.12 61.62
N MET A 322 12.49 37.02 61.49
CA MET A 322 12.76 37.73 60.23
C MET A 322 13.71 36.96 59.29
N GLU A 323 14.57 36.08 59.80
CA GLU A 323 15.42 35.20 58.98
C GLU A 323 14.68 33.97 58.43
N VAL A 324 13.74 33.39 59.19
CA VAL A 324 12.98 32.20 58.74
C VAL A 324 11.98 32.51 57.61
N LEU A 325 11.43 33.73 57.57
CA LEU A 325 10.54 34.19 56.49
C LEU A 325 11.29 34.58 55.20
N ASN A 326 12.55 34.97 55.30
CA ASN A 326 13.39 35.30 54.13
C ASN A 326 14.05 34.07 53.49
N GLU A 327 14.46 33.07 54.28
CA GLU A 327 15.00 31.82 53.74
C GLU A 327 13.96 30.98 52.97
N GLY A 328 12.72 30.94 53.45
CA GLY A 328 11.62 30.18 52.81
C GLY A 328 11.15 30.79 51.48
N LYS A 329 11.19 32.12 51.35
CA LYS A 329 10.87 32.83 50.10
C LYS A 329 12.00 32.72 49.08
N GLY A 330 13.27 32.80 49.51
CA GLY A 330 14.44 32.60 48.65
C GLY A 330 14.52 31.20 48.04
N LYS A 331 14.32 30.14 48.85
CA LYS A 331 14.36 28.73 48.40
C LYS A 331 13.22 28.39 47.42
N LYS A 332 11.99 28.92 47.62
CA LYS A 332 10.86 28.72 46.68
C LYS A 332 11.02 29.50 45.36
N LYS A 333 11.53 30.74 45.41
CA LYS A 333 11.85 31.53 44.20
C LYS A 333 12.98 30.90 43.39
N ASN A 334 14.05 30.44 44.04
CA ASN A 334 15.15 29.75 43.35
C ASN A 334 14.69 28.43 42.73
N LYS A 335 13.83 27.65 43.41
CA LYS A 335 13.27 26.39 42.86
C LYS A 335 12.36 26.64 41.65
N HIS A 336 11.56 27.71 41.66
CA HIS A 336 10.70 28.05 40.53
C HIS A 336 11.49 28.60 39.33
N LEU A 337 12.49 29.44 39.59
CA LEU A 337 13.37 29.99 38.55
C LEU A 337 14.28 28.92 37.93
N ASN A 338 14.80 27.97 38.72
CA ASN A 338 15.53 26.83 38.18
C ASN A 338 14.62 25.93 37.34
N LYS A 339 13.38 25.66 37.79
CA LYS A 339 12.42 24.85 37.02
C LYS A 339 12.08 25.52 35.68
N GLN A 340 11.85 26.84 35.67
CA GLN A 340 11.61 27.60 34.43
C GLN A 340 12.83 27.61 33.52
N LYS A 341 14.06 27.79 34.04
CA LYS A 341 15.29 27.69 33.24
C LYS A 341 15.50 26.30 32.65
N THR A 342 15.22 25.22 33.40
CA THR A 342 15.31 23.84 32.92
C THR A 342 14.24 23.49 31.89
N GLU A 343 13.03 24.05 31.99
CA GLU A 343 11.98 23.90 30.98
C GLU A 343 12.30 24.69 29.71
N GLN A 344 12.86 25.89 29.84
CA GLN A 344 13.28 26.72 28.70
C GLN A 344 14.45 26.08 27.95
N GLN A 345 15.43 25.54 28.66
CA GLN A 345 16.56 24.80 28.07
C GLN A 345 16.09 23.52 27.35
N ARG A 346 15.10 22.80 27.90
CA ARG A 346 14.49 21.64 27.22
C ARG A 346 13.70 22.03 25.97
N ARG A 347 13.03 23.19 25.98
CA ARG A 347 12.35 23.73 24.79
C ARG A 347 13.32 24.12 23.70
N GLU A 348 14.40 24.83 24.04
CA GLU A 348 15.45 25.19 23.07
C GLU A 348 16.16 23.94 22.50
N GLU A 349 16.40 22.93 23.33
CA GLU A 349 16.97 21.66 22.87
C GLU A 349 16.00 20.89 21.95
N ALA A 350 14.70 20.85 22.28
CA ALA A 350 13.68 20.27 21.42
C ALA A 350 13.56 21.03 20.08
N GLU A 351 13.56 22.36 20.12
CA GLU A 351 13.51 23.19 18.91
C GLU A 351 14.75 22.98 18.02
N ASN A 352 15.94 22.87 18.63
CA ASN A 352 17.17 22.56 17.89
C ASN A 352 17.17 21.14 17.32
N ARG A 353 16.52 20.16 17.98
CA ARG A 353 16.33 18.81 17.41
C ARG A 353 15.38 18.86 16.21
N VAL A 354 14.27 19.60 16.30
CA VAL A 354 13.33 19.79 15.18
C VAL A 354 14.03 20.49 14.01
N LYS A 355 14.81 21.56 14.26
CA LYS A 355 15.60 22.24 13.22
C LYS A 355 16.58 21.31 12.52
N ARG A 356 17.29 20.44 13.26
CA ARG A 356 18.19 19.44 12.64
C ARG A 356 17.45 18.44 11.76
N VAL A 357 16.31 17.95 12.22
CA VAL A 357 15.48 17.03 11.44
C VAL A 357 14.95 17.71 10.17
N LEU A 358 14.50 18.96 10.27
CA LEU A 358 14.05 19.74 9.11
C LEU A 358 15.16 19.96 8.08
N ILE A 359 16.39 20.23 8.53
CA ILE A 359 17.55 20.38 7.63
C ILE A 359 17.81 19.07 6.89
N LEU A 360 17.85 17.93 7.58
CA LEU A 360 18.05 16.62 6.96
C LEU A 360 16.96 16.29 5.93
N PHE A 361 15.68 16.54 6.28
CA PHE A 361 14.58 16.36 5.34
C PHE A 361 14.67 17.31 4.14
N SER A 362 15.10 18.56 4.35
CA SER A 362 15.25 19.52 3.25
C SER A 362 16.34 19.10 2.26
N GLU A 363 17.49 18.60 2.75
CA GLU A 363 18.57 18.08 1.90
C GLU A 363 18.11 16.83 1.12
N GLU A 364 17.38 15.92 1.76
CA GLU A 364 16.86 14.72 1.09
C GLU A 364 15.82 15.07 0.01
N LEU A 365 14.96 16.06 0.27
CA LEU A 365 14.01 16.57 -0.72
C LEU A 365 14.72 17.23 -1.92
N GLU A 366 15.77 18.01 -1.68
CA GLU A 366 16.59 18.62 -2.74
C GLU A 366 17.25 17.54 -3.61
N THR A 367 17.75 16.47 -2.97
CA THR A 367 18.38 15.33 -3.65
C THR A 367 17.37 14.58 -4.52
N ARG A 368 16.18 14.29 -3.97
CA ARG A 368 15.07 13.66 -4.70
C ARG A 368 14.62 14.51 -5.88
N LYS A 369 14.52 15.83 -5.71
CA LYS A 369 14.15 16.77 -6.76
C LYS A 369 15.15 16.71 -7.93
N ASN A 370 16.44 16.76 -7.64
CA ASN A 370 17.49 16.66 -8.66
C ASN A 370 17.44 15.30 -9.41
N GLU A 371 17.14 14.21 -8.70
CA GLU A 371 16.97 12.89 -9.33
C GLU A 371 15.76 12.86 -10.27
N VAL A 372 14.64 13.49 -9.88
CA VAL A 372 13.44 13.63 -10.72
C VAL A 372 13.72 14.48 -11.95
N GLU A 373 14.39 15.62 -11.81
CA GLU A 373 14.75 16.50 -12.93
C GLU A 373 15.70 15.80 -13.93
N LYS A 374 16.64 14.99 -13.43
CA LYS A 374 17.49 14.16 -14.27
C LYS A 374 16.67 13.12 -15.05
N LYS A 375 15.80 12.37 -14.38
CA LYS A 375 14.92 11.38 -15.03
C LYS A 375 13.98 12.03 -16.04
N GLN A 376 13.53 13.25 -15.77
CA GLN A 376 12.68 14.01 -16.68
C GLN A 376 13.44 14.42 -17.95
N SER A 377 14.71 14.79 -17.83
CA SER A 377 15.58 15.09 -18.97
C SER A 377 15.87 13.85 -19.82
N GLU A 378 16.15 12.70 -19.19
CA GLU A 378 16.33 11.41 -19.87
C GLU A 378 15.05 10.97 -20.60
N LEU A 379 13.88 11.14 -19.96
CA LEU A 379 12.59 10.85 -20.59
C LEU A 379 12.32 11.76 -21.79
N GLN A 380 12.74 13.02 -21.74
CA GLN A 380 12.61 13.96 -22.85
C GLN A 380 13.46 13.51 -24.05
N GLN A 381 14.71 13.09 -23.82
CA GLN A 381 15.56 12.53 -24.88
C GLN A 381 14.95 11.28 -25.51
N LEU A 382 14.44 10.36 -24.70
CA LEU A 382 13.76 9.16 -25.20
C LEU A 382 12.50 9.48 -26.02
N ARG A 383 11.76 10.55 -25.67
CA ARG A 383 10.62 11.02 -26.45
C ARG A 383 11.05 11.56 -27.81
N GLU A 384 12.12 12.35 -27.86
CA GLU A 384 12.65 12.87 -29.11
C GLU A 384 13.18 11.76 -30.02
N GLU A 385 13.88 10.77 -29.45
CA GLU A 385 14.35 9.61 -30.19
C GLU A 385 13.18 8.78 -30.74
N ARG A 386 12.16 8.52 -29.92
CA ARG A 386 10.93 7.86 -30.37
C ARG A 386 10.28 8.63 -31.53
N GLN A 387 10.24 9.96 -31.47
CA GLN A 387 9.68 10.78 -32.55
C GLN A 387 10.51 10.67 -33.83
N ARG A 388 11.84 10.65 -33.74
CA ARG A 388 12.73 10.41 -34.88
C ARG A 388 12.49 9.03 -35.50
N ILE A 389 12.40 7.99 -34.68
CA ILE A 389 12.13 6.62 -35.14
C ILE A 389 10.75 6.56 -35.83
N GLN A 390 9.73 7.19 -35.27
CA GLN A 390 8.39 7.28 -35.86
C GLN A 390 8.41 7.96 -37.24
N ASN A 391 9.12 9.07 -37.38
CA ASN A 391 9.26 9.77 -38.65
C ASN A 391 10.00 8.92 -39.68
N ASN A 392 11.09 8.26 -39.29
CA ASN A 392 11.83 7.35 -40.18
C ASN A 392 10.95 6.18 -40.63
N LEU A 393 10.16 5.61 -39.72
CA LEU A 393 9.22 4.53 -40.04
C LEU A 393 8.15 4.99 -41.05
N GLN A 394 7.64 6.21 -40.92
CA GLN A 394 6.72 6.79 -41.91
C GLN A 394 7.37 6.96 -43.29
N THR A 395 8.63 7.37 -43.35
CA THR A 395 9.37 7.49 -44.62
C THR A 395 9.52 6.13 -45.28
N VAL A 396 10.00 5.12 -44.55
CA VAL A 396 10.15 3.75 -45.07
C VAL A 396 8.81 3.18 -45.51
N LYS A 397 7.72 3.45 -44.76
CA LYS A 397 6.38 3.04 -45.15
C LYS A 397 5.96 3.64 -46.50
N LYS A 398 6.20 4.95 -46.73
CA LYS A 398 5.91 5.60 -48.01
C LYS A 398 6.74 5.02 -49.16
N GLU A 399 8.01 4.72 -48.93
CA GLU A 399 8.87 4.08 -49.94
C GLU A 399 8.33 2.69 -50.31
N LEU A 400 7.91 1.91 -49.30
CA LEU A 400 7.33 0.58 -49.52
C LEU A 400 6.02 0.67 -50.31
N GLU A 401 5.15 1.62 -49.98
CA GLU A 401 3.90 1.88 -50.71
C GLU A 401 4.16 2.28 -52.17
N ASN A 402 5.17 3.12 -52.42
CA ASN A 402 5.56 3.48 -53.79
C ASN A 402 6.11 2.29 -54.56
N LYS A 403 7.00 1.49 -53.96
CA LYS A 403 7.49 0.25 -54.60
C LYS A 403 6.37 -0.73 -54.88
N HIS A 404 5.40 -0.85 -53.98
CA HIS A 404 4.23 -1.71 -54.20
C HIS A 404 3.41 -1.24 -55.41
N LYS A 405 3.23 0.08 -55.59
CA LYS A 405 2.58 0.64 -56.79
C LYS A 405 3.39 0.35 -58.06
N GLU A 406 4.71 0.51 -58.04
CA GLU A 406 5.57 0.20 -59.21
C GLU A 406 5.49 -1.26 -59.61
N VAL A 407 5.50 -2.18 -58.64
CA VAL A 407 5.33 -3.62 -58.89
C VAL A 407 3.95 -3.91 -59.49
N ASN A 408 2.88 -3.33 -58.96
CA ASN A 408 1.53 -3.54 -59.48
C ASN A 408 1.38 -3.02 -60.92
N VAL A 409 1.97 -1.87 -61.25
CA VAL A 409 1.98 -1.34 -62.62
C VAL A 409 2.77 -2.25 -63.56
N SER A 410 3.93 -2.74 -63.10
CA SER A 410 4.75 -3.69 -63.87
C SER A 410 4.02 -5.01 -64.10
N LEU A 411 3.27 -5.49 -63.10
CA LEU A 411 2.42 -6.67 -63.22
C LEU A 411 1.31 -6.44 -64.26
N SER A 412 0.60 -5.30 -64.22
CA SER A 412 -0.48 -5.02 -65.18
C SER A 412 0.00 -4.99 -66.63
N LEU A 413 1.20 -4.46 -66.89
CA LEU A 413 1.80 -4.43 -68.22
C LEU A 413 2.20 -5.83 -68.73
N LEU A 414 2.51 -6.77 -67.84
CA LEU A 414 2.80 -8.16 -68.20
C LEU A 414 1.53 -8.95 -68.57
N PHE A 415 0.35 -8.55 -68.07
CA PHE A 415 -0.92 -9.23 -68.33
C PHE A 415 -1.74 -8.62 -69.48
N GLU A 416 -1.32 -7.48 -70.06
CA GLU A 416 -2.03 -6.80 -71.16
C GLU A 416 -1.59 -7.17 -72.58
N ASN A 417 -0.78 -8.23 -72.79
CA ASN A 417 -0.43 -8.68 -74.14
C ASN A 417 -0.94 -10.10 -74.46
N PRO A 418 -2.12 -10.21 -75.08
CA PRO A 418 -2.37 -11.27 -76.05
C PRO A 418 -2.98 -10.69 -77.33
N THR A 419 -2.13 -10.32 -78.29
CA THR A 419 -2.56 -10.24 -79.70
C THR A 419 -1.57 -10.97 -80.59
N THR A 420 -1.68 -12.30 -80.62
CA THR A 420 -1.32 -13.09 -81.80
C THR A 420 -2.62 -13.33 -82.58
N PRO A 421 -2.76 -12.81 -83.81
CA PRO A 421 -3.93 -13.12 -84.62
C PRO A 421 -3.80 -14.54 -85.17
N CYS A 422 -4.79 -15.38 -84.87
CA CYS A 422 -4.98 -16.66 -85.53
C CYS A 422 -5.17 -16.43 -87.04
N LEU A 423 -4.17 -16.80 -87.84
CA LEU A 423 -4.30 -16.95 -89.28
C LEU A 423 -4.96 -18.30 -89.55
N CYS A 424 -6.23 -18.27 -89.97
CA CYS A 424 -6.86 -19.38 -90.66
C CYS A 424 -6.27 -19.47 -92.08
N TYR A 425 -5.74 -20.64 -92.44
CA TYR A 425 -5.64 -21.13 -93.81
C TYR A 425 -5.87 -22.64 -93.82
#